data_AF-A0A6P0WJW9-F1
#
_entry.id   AF-A0A6P0WJW9-F1
#
_cell.length_a   1.000
_cell.length_b   1.000
_cell.length_c   1.000
_cell.angle_alpha   90.00
_cell.angle_beta   90.00
_cell.angle_gamma   90.00
#
_symmetry.space_group_name_H-M   'P 1'
#
loop_
_entity.id
_entity.type
_entity.pdbx_description
1 polymer ?
#
loop_
_entity_poly.entity_id
_entity_poly.type
_entity_poly.pdbx_seq_one_letter_code
_entity_poly.pdbx_strand_id
1 'polypeptide(L)'
;MGDCISLELRYQSLRSSSYFCTSPKTPHYNCIAWAAGEDHRPWWPIPYDTAPYYWPLGEQEDESLEVFIDCFRSLGYEICDDESLEQGIEKVAIYVDEEDDLPSHMARQLE
;
A
#
# COMPACT_ATOMS: atom_id res chain seq x y z
N MET A 1 20.55 9.70 7.90
CA MET A 1 21.43 9.17 8.98
C MET A 1 20.73 9.07 10.34
N GLY A 2 19.69 9.86 10.65
CA GLY A 2 18.95 9.76 11.92
C GLY A 2 17.97 8.59 12.03
N ASP A 3 17.30 8.20 10.94
CA ASP A 3 16.23 7.19 10.97
C ASP A 3 16.75 5.77 11.29
N CYS A 4 17.90 5.38 10.74
CA CYS A 4 18.44 4.03 10.96
C CYS A 4 18.88 3.81 12.43
N ILE A 5 19.35 4.86 13.12
CA ILE A 5 19.69 4.78 14.56
C ILE A 5 18.44 4.48 15.39
N SER A 6 17.28 5.06 15.02
CA SER A 6 16.01 4.80 15.72
C SER A 6 15.55 3.34 15.58
N LEU A 7 15.80 2.71 14.43
CA LEU A 7 15.45 1.31 14.16
C LEU A 7 16.30 0.34 15.00
N GLU A 8 17.61 0.58 15.11
CA GLU A 8 18.52 -0.24 15.94
C GLU A 8 18.30 -0.12 17.45
N LEU A 9 17.64 0.96 17.90
CA LEU A 9 17.19 1.08 19.29
C LEU A 9 15.96 0.22 19.55
N ARG A 10 15.02 0.17 18.59
CA ARG A 10 13.77 -0.61 18.71
C ARG A 10 13.98 -2.09 18.42
N TYR A 11 14.80 -2.42 17.43
CA TYR A 11 15.08 -3.76 16.96
C TYR A 11 16.59 -4.02 17.08
N GLN A 12 17.04 -4.34 18.29
CA GLN A 12 18.47 -4.41 18.63
C GLN A 12 19.25 -5.40 17.77
N SER A 13 18.60 -6.47 17.29
CA SER A 13 19.20 -7.45 16.37
C SER A 13 19.62 -6.86 15.02
N LEU A 14 19.10 -5.69 14.62
CA LEU A 14 19.50 -5.03 13.38
C LEU A 14 20.97 -4.57 13.41
N ARG A 15 21.54 -4.28 14.59
CA ARG A 15 22.92 -3.80 14.76
C ARG A 15 23.97 -4.77 14.24
N SER A 16 23.66 -6.06 14.25
CA SER A 16 24.53 -7.14 13.79
C SER A 16 24.11 -7.69 12.42
N SER A 17 23.15 -7.06 11.76
CA SER A 17 22.63 -7.46 10.45
C SER A 17 23.06 -6.49 9.37
N SER A 18 23.06 -6.94 8.11
CA SER A 18 23.22 -6.03 6.97
C SER A 18 21.85 -5.54 6.53
N TYR A 19 21.59 -4.24 6.69
CA TYR A 19 20.38 -3.58 6.22
C TYR A 19 20.73 -2.16 5.75
N PHE A 20 19.84 -1.56 4.97
CA PHE A 20 19.92 -0.16 4.60
C PHE A 20 18.53 0.45 4.58
N CYS A 21 18.41 1.69 5.04
CA CYS A 21 17.15 2.44 4.97
C CYS A 21 16.93 2.91 3.53
N THR A 22 15.88 2.43 2.88
CA THR A 22 15.54 2.78 1.48
C THR A 22 14.67 4.03 1.39
N SER A 23 14.01 4.42 2.47
CA SER A 23 13.15 5.61 2.53
C SER A 23 13.15 6.22 3.94
N PRO A 24 12.81 7.52 4.07
CA PRO A 24 12.56 8.14 5.36
C PRO A 24 11.23 7.67 5.96
N LYS A 25 11.11 7.70 7.28
CA LYS A 25 9.82 7.45 7.94
C LYS A 25 8.86 8.62 7.68
N THR A 26 7.67 8.35 7.15
CA THR A 26 6.65 9.36 6.87
C THR A 26 5.25 8.87 7.28
N PRO A 27 4.37 9.75 7.83
CA PRO A 27 2.96 9.42 8.04
C PRO A 27 2.14 9.48 6.73
N HIS A 28 2.74 9.95 5.64
CA HIS A 28 2.06 10.18 4.38
C HIS A 28 2.04 8.96 3.44
N TYR A 29 2.44 7.80 3.96
CA TYR A 29 2.61 6.59 3.18
C TYR A 29 1.79 5.44 3.79
N ASN A 30 1.09 4.70 2.94
CA ASN A 30 0.63 3.34 3.24
C ASN A 30 0.79 2.44 2.00
N CYS A 31 0.66 1.14 2.18
CA CYS A 31 0.86 0.16 1.10
C CYS A 31 -0.15 0.30 -0.05
N ILE A 32 -1.33 0.85 0.24
CA ILE A 32 -2.41 1.08 -0.71
C ILE A 32 -2.06 2.24 -1.65
N ALA A 33 -1.63 3.37 -1.11
CA ALA A 33 -1.12 4.49 -1.90
C ALA A 33 0.07 4.06 -2.75
N TRP A 34 0.99 3.28 -2.17
CA TRP A 34 2.15 2.74 -2.89
C TRP A 34 1.76 1.84 -4.06
N ALA A 35 0.77 0.99 -3.85
CA ALA A 35 0.23 0.13 -4.89
C ALA A 35 -0.36 0.93 -6.06
N ALA A 36 -0.97 2.09 -5.76
CA ALA A 36 -1.45 3.05 -6.75
C ALA A 36 -0.35 3.98 -7.31
N GLY A 37 0.92 3.78 -6.93
CA GLY A 37 2.06 4.57 -7.41
C GLY A 37 2.25 5.93 -6.72
N GLU A 38 1.62 6.15 -5.56
CA GLU A 38 1.77 7.36 -4.75
C GLU A 38 2.50 7.11 -3.42
N ASP A 39 3.30 8.09 -2.98
CA ASP A 39 4.06 8.03 -1.72
C ASP A 39 3.88 9.27 -0.82
N HIS A 40 2.99 10.20 -1.22
CA HIS A 40 2.86 11.53 -0.62
C HIS A 40 1.55 11.76 0.14
N ARG A 41 0.59 10.84 0.06
CA ARG A 41 -0.65 10.83 0.84
C ARG A 41 -1.15 9.39 1.01
N PRO A 42 -1.67 9.02 2.19
CA PRO A 42 -2.16 7.68 2.42
C PRO A 42 -3.55 7.50 1.82
N TRP A 43 -3.85 6.30 1.32
CA TRP A 43 -5.12 5.99 0.66
C TRP A 43 -5.98 5.06 1.52
N TRP A 44 -7.26 5.38 1.71
CA TRP A 44 -8.22 4.49 2.39
C TRP A 44 -9.65 4.95 2.10
N PRO A 45 -10.62 4.04 1.87
CA PRO A 45 -12.01 4.38 1.55
C PRO A 45 -12.81 4.73 2.82
N ILE A 46 -12.42 5.80 3.51
CA ILE A 46 -13.18 6.38 4.62
C ILE A 46 -13.43 7.88 4.39
N PRO A 47 -14.48 8.45 4.99
CA PRO A 47 -14.77 9.88 4.90
C PRO A 47 -13.62 10.72 5.44
N TYR A 48 -13.39 11.88 4.81
CA TYR A 48 -12.31 12.77 5.21
C TYR A 48 -12.50 13.33 6.64
N ASP A 49 -13.76 13.50 7.06
CA ASP A 49 -14.13 13.89 8.43
C ASP A 49 -13.71 12.85 9.49
N THR A 50 -13.55 11.58 9.08
CA THR A 50 -13.09 10.49 9.97
C THR A 50 -11.58 10.51 10.11
N ALA A 51 -10.84 10.58 8.99
CA ALA A 51 -9.38 10.77 9.00
C ALA A 51 -8.90 11.29 7.64
N PRO A 52 -7.69 11.90 7.56
CA PRO A 52 -7.20 12.54 6.34
C PRO A 52 -6.62 11.55 5.31
N TYR A 53 -7.37 10.49 4.99
CA TYR A 53 -7.05 9.58 3.89
C TYR A 53 -7.61 10.09 2.57
N TYR A 54 -6.90 9.79 1.49
CA TYR A 54 -7.37 10.07 0.15
C TYR A 54 -8.08 8.85 -0.44
N TRP A 55 -9.18 9.10 -1.17
CA TRP A 55 -9.81 8.09 -2.01
C TRP A 55 -10.25 8.74 -3.32
N PRO A 56 -9.85 8.21 -4.49
CA PRO A 56 -10.10 8.87 -5.78
C PRO A 56 -11.56 8.77 -6.25
N LEU A 57 -12.34 7.83 -5.72
CA LEU A 57 -13.74 7.60 -6.11
C LEU A 57 -14.75 8.45 -5.31
N GLY A 58 -14.27 9.43 -4.55
CA GLY A 58 -15.09 10.22 -3.63
C GLY A 58 -15.18 9.58 -2.25
N GLU A 59 -15.89 10.25 -1.33
CA GLU A 59 -16.08 9.75 0.03
C GLU A 59 -16.91 8.46 0.02
N GLN A 60 -16.33 7.38 0.54
CA GLN A 60 -16.94 6.07 0.71
C GLN A 60 -16.72 5.62 2.16
N GLU A 61 -17.66 4.83 2.69
CA GLU A 61 -17.57 4.17 4.02
C GLU A 61 -17.58 2.65 3.85
N ASP A 62 -16.99 2.17 2.76
CA ASP A 62 -17.02 0.77 2.34
C ASP A 62 -15.60 0.30 2.08
N GLU A 63 -15.13 -0.60 2.95
CA GLU A 63 -13.79 -1.17 2.93
C GLU A 63 -13.77 -2.53 2.21
N SER A 64 -14.81 -2.89 1.46
CA SER A 64 -14.88 -4.16 0.73
C SER A 64 -13.83 -4.27 -0.37
N LEU A 65 -13.42 -5.50 -0.68
CA LEU A 65 -12.49 -5.79 -1.79
C LEU A 65 -12.94 -5.17 -3.12
N GLU A 66 -14.25 -5.14 -3.39
CA GLU A 66 -14.83 -4.60 -4.62
C GLU A 66 -14.55 -3.10 -4.77
N VAL A 67 -14.62 -2.33 -3.69
CA VAL A 67 -14.29 -0.90 -3.67
C VAL A 67 -12.83 -0.66 -4.07
N PHE A 68 -11.90 -1.48 -3.56
CA PHE A 68 -10.50 -1.40 -3.95
C PHE A 68 -10.29 -1.80 -5.41
N ILE A 69 -10.94 -2.86 -5.89
CA ILE A 69 -10.89 -3.26 -7.31
C ILE A 69 -11.38 -2.13 -8.22
N ASP A 70 -12.51 -1.51 -7.89
CA ASP A 70 -13.06 -0.40 -8.69
C ASP A 70 -12.17 0.84 -8.65
N CYS A 71 -11.50 1.09 -7.53
CA CYS A 71 -10.48 2.13 -7.42
C CYS A 71 -9.34 1.89 -8.42
N PHE A 72 -8.78 0.68 -8.47
CA PHE A 72 -7.72 0.34 -9.43
C PHE A 72 -8.23 0.31 -10.88
N ARG A 73 -9.47 -0.11 -11.13
CA ARG A 73 -10.09 0.03 -12.47
C ARG A 73 -10.16 1.48 -12.92
N SER A 74 -10.44 2.42 -12.02
CA SER A 74 -10.45 3.86 -12.34
C SER A 74 -9.07 4.40 -12.73
N LEU A 75 -8.00 3.73 -12.30
CA LEU A 75 -6.62 4.01 -12.68
C LEU A 75 -6.20 3.31 -14.00
N GLY A 76 -7.08 2.47 -14.57
CA GLY A 76 -6.84 1.73 -15.81
C GLY A 76 -6.33 0.30 -15.63
N TYR A 77 -6.36 -0.25 -14.42
CA TYR A 77 -6.04 -1.67 -14.19
C TYR A 77 -7.24 -2.56 -14.53
N GLU A 78 -6.95 -3.79 -14.87
CA GLU A 78 -7.94 -4.84 -15.13
C GLU A 78 -7.60 -6.08 -14.28
N ILE A 79 -8.60 -6.91 -14.00
CA ILE A 79 -8.36 -8.17 -13.29
C ILE A 79 -7.53 -9.08 -14.19
N CYS A 80 -6.40 -9.58 -13.70
CA CYS A 80 -5.57 -10.55 -14.40
C CYS A 80 -5.76 -11.95 -13.82
N ASP A 81 -5.74 -12.96 -14.70
CA ASP A 81 -5.84 -14.37 -14.30
C ASP A 81 -4.50 -14.98 -13.87
N ASP A 82 -3.40 -14.24 -14.03
CA ASP A 82 -2.03 -14.74 -13.83
C ASP A 82 -1.13 -13.70 -13.17
N GLU A 83 -0.40 -14.13 -12.14
CA GLU A 83 0.51 -13.28 -11.36
C GLU A 83 1.95 -13.17 -11.93
N SER A 84 2.26 -13.83 -13.04
CA SER A 84 3.63 -13.86 -13.57
C SER A 84 4.10 -12.48 -14.00
N LEU A 85 5.40 -12.23 -13.82
CA LEU A 85 6.01 -10.96 -14.23
C LEU A 85 6.01 -10.85 -15.75
N GLU A 86 5.34 -9.83 -16.27
CA GLU A 86 5.28 -9.52 -17.69
C GLU A 86 6.03 -8.21 -17.95
N GLN A 87 7.05 -8.27 -18.82
CA GLN A 87 7.89 -7.10 -19.06
C GLN A 87 7.07 -5.93 -19.61
N GLY A 88 7.19 -4.77 -18.97
CA GLY A 88 6.45 -3.55 -19.32
C GLY A 88 4.98 -3.54 -18.88
N ILE A 89 4.53 -4.53 -18.10
CA ILE A 89 3.18 -4.58 -17.53
C ILE A 89 3.30 -4.48 -16.00
N GLU A 90 2.64 -3.48 -15.42
CA GLU A 90 2.56 -3.33 -13.97
C GLU A 90 1.38 -4.14 -13.41
N LYS A 91 1.64 -4.96 -12.38
CA LYS A 91 0.61 -5.72 -11.67
C LYS A 91 0.58 -5.33 -10.20
N VAL A 92 -0.62 -5.40 -9.62
CA VAL A 92 -0.88 -5.13 -8.21
C VAL A 92 -1.64 -6.32 -7.61
N ALA A 93 -1.20 -6.76 -6.43
CA ALA A 93 -1.91 -7.76 -5.63
C ALA A 93 -2.66 -7.08 -4.47
N ILE A 94 -3.91 -7.47 -4.26
CA ILE A 94 -4.73 -7.11 -3.09
C ILE A 94 -4.81 -8.33 -2.18
N TYR A 95 -4.38 -8.19 -0.94
CA TYR A 95 -4.48 -9.23 0.08
C TYR A 95 -5.62 -8.89 1.03
N VAL A 96 -6.53 -9.84 1.21
CA VAL A 96 -7.64 -9.76 2.16
C VAL A 96 -7.32 -10.54 3.42
N ASP A 97 -7.85 -10.09 4.55
CA ASP A 97 -7.85 -10.88 5.78
C ASP A 97 -8.84 -12.04 5.66
N GLU A 98 -8.47 -13.22 6.16
CA GLU A 98 -9.32 -14.42 6.06
C GLU A 98 -10.54 -14.37 7.00
N GLU A 99 -10.54 -13.55 8.06
CA GLU A 99 -11.63 -13.51 9.03
C GLU A 99 -12.78 -12.60 8.59
N ASP A 100 -12.49 -11.47 7.94
CA ASP A 100 -13.47 -10.45 7.58
C ASP A 100 -13.56 -10.15 6.07
N ASP A 101 -12.73 -10.81 5.24
CA ASP A 101 -12.62 -10.59 3.79
C ASP A 101 -12.26 -9.13 3.41
N LEU A 102 -11.73 -8.33 4.34
CA LEU A 102 -11.35 -6.94 4.09
C LEU A 102 -9.90 -6.84 3.61
N PRO A 103 -9.60 -5.96 2.63
CA PRO A 103 -8.22 -5.70 2.22
C PRO A 103 -7.36 -5.19 3.38
N SER A 104 -6.26 -5.89 3.65
CA SER A 104 -5.33 -5.55 4.73
C SER A 104 -3.95 -5.13 4.20
N HIS A 105 -3.58 -5.57 3.00
CA HIS A 105 -2.30 -5.26 2.38
C HIS A 105 -2.41 -5.19 0.85
N MET A 106 -1.51 -4.43 0.24
CA MET A 106 -1.36 -4.36 -1.21
C MET A 106 0.11 -4.31 -1.59
N ALA A 107 0.44 -4.98 -2.70
CA ALA A 107 1.79 -5.03 -3.23
C ALA A 107 1.80 -4.69 -4.72
N ARG A 108 2.69 -3.80 -5.12
CA ARG A 108 3.00 -3.52 -6.52
C ARG A 108 4.18 -4.39 -6.96
N GLN A 109 4.01 -5.11 -8.05
CA GLN A 109 5.09 -5.87 -8.65
C GLN A 109 6.09 -4.90 -9.29
N LEU A 110 7.37 -5.02 -8.93
CA LEU A 110 8.46 -4.23 -9.50
C LEU A 110 9.26 -5.10 -10.47
N GLU A 111 9.68 -4.50 -11.58
CA GLU A 111 10.63 -5.11 -12.52
C GLU A 111 12.08 -5.14 -11.98
#